data_AF-A0AAN4ZZ55-F1
#
_entry.id   AF-A0AAN4ZZ55-F1
#
_cell.length_a   1.000
_cell.length_b   1.000
_cell.length_c   1.000
_cell.angle_alpha   90.00
_cell.angle_beta   90.00
_cell.angle_gamma   90.00
#
_symmetry.space_group_name_H-M   'P 1'
#
loop_
_entity.id
_entity.type
_entity.pdbx_description
1 polymer ?
#
loop_
_entity_poly.entity_id
_entity_poly.type
_entity_poly.pdbx_seq_one_letter_code
_entity_poly.pdbx_strand_id
1 'polypeptide(L)'
;MPIRDGLKMLEREGLVVLPVNRSARVSPLDPDSLREINEMRAVAEPLALKHAIPEISERQIGVAEAIQDEAELAGIEAFPRLNAAFHAALLAPCGRPRLLAHIAMLNDLSERYFHIAAVEMDYAERSHHEHRDLLETCKKRDAPAACQMLERHINCASELMLDALQAADR
;
A
#
# COMPACT_ATOMS: atom_id res chain seq x y z
N MET A 1 -27.52 -16.10 3.73
CA MET A 1 -26.23 -16.27 4.42
C MET A 1 -25.05 -15.41 3.89
N PRO A 2 -25.20 -14.33 3.10
CA PRO A 2 -24.01 -13.64 2.54
C PRO A 2 -23.20 -12.83 3.57
N ILE A 3 -23.85 -12.22 4.56
CA ILE A 3 -23.19 -11.33 5.55
C ILE A 3 -22.27 -12.11 6.49
N ARG A 4 -22.67 -13.33 6.89
CA ARG A 4 -21.89 -14.16 7.82
C ARG A 4 -20.62 -14.72 7.16
N ASP A 5 -20.68 -15.03 5.87
CA ASP A 5 -19.52 -15.50 5.13
C ASP A 5 -18.53 -14.37 4.84
N GLY A 6 -19.03 -13.14 4.57
CA GLY A 6 -18.19 -11.93 4.48
C GLY A 6 -17.46 -11.62 5.78
N LEU A 7 -18.15 -11.68 6.93
CA LEU A 7 -17.52 -11.45 8.25
C LEU A 7 -16.43 -12.49 8.59
N LYS A 8 -16.60 -13.75 8.15
CA LYS A 8 -15.56 -14.77 8.30
C LYS A 8 -14.35 -14.53 7.41
N MET A 9 -14.52 -13.90 6.25
CA MET A 9 -13.39 -13.51 5.41
C MET A 9 -12.60 -12.39 6.09
N LEU A 10 -13.30 -11.36 6.56
CA LEU A 10 -12.69 -10.26 7.30
C LEU A 10 -12.01 -10.73 8.60
N GLU A 11 -12.55 -11.75 9.26
CA GLU A 11 -11.90 -12.38 10.42
C GLU A 11 -10.60 -13.10 10.03
N ARG A 12 -10.59 -13.85 8.92
CA ARG A 12 -9.38 -14.52 8.41
C ARG A 12 -8.29 -13.53 7.98
N GLU A 13 -8.70 -12.38 7.48
CA GLU A 13 -7.82 -11.26 7.13
C GLU A 13 -7.40 -10.47 8.38
N GLY A 14 -7.93 -10.77 9.57
CA GLY A 14 -7.60 -10.04 10.79
C GLY A 14 -8.21 -8.63 10.87
N LEU A 15 -9.11 -8.27 9.97
CA LEU A 15 -9.82 -6.99 9.95
C LEU A 15 -10.94 -6.93 11.01
N VAL A 16 -11.50 -8.08 11.39
CA VAL A 16 -12.59 -8.20 12.37
C VAL A 16 -12.29 -9.30 13.38
N VAL A 17 -12.67 -9.08 14.64
CA VAL A 17 -12.72 -10.11 15.68
C VAL A 17 -14.17 -10.57 15.86
N LEU A 18 -14.42 -11.88 15.89
CA LEU A 18 -15.73 -12.48 16.20
C LEU A 18 -15.71 -13.19 17.56
N PRO A 19 -15.95 -12.50 18.69
CA PRO A 19 -16.00 -13.15 19.99
C PRO A 19 -17.23 -14.07 20.10
N VAL A 20 -17.07 -15.20 20.80
CA VAL A 20 -18.18 -16.14 21.05
C VAL A 20 -19.36 -15.41 21.71
N ASN A 21 -20.55 -15.55 21.12
CA ASN A 21 -21.81 -14.93 21.57
C ASN A 21 -21.81 -13.38 21.62
N ARG A 22 -20.95 -12.70 20.86
CA ARG A 22 -20.97 -11.24 20.73
C ARG A 22 -21.01 -10.81 19.26
N SER A 23 -21.42 -9.57 19.04
CA SER A 23 -21.32 -8.93 17.73
C SER A 23 -19.85 -8.79 17.31
N ALA A 24 -19.61 -8.91 16.01
CA ALA A 24 -18.34 -8.63 15.37
C ALA A 24 -17.80 -7.24 15.76
N ARG A 25 -16.50 -7.11 15.95
CA ARG A 25 -15.82 -5.83 16.22
C ARG A 25 -14.64 -5.67 15.28
N VAL A 26 -14.34 -4.43 14.87
CA VAL A 26 -13.11 -4.13 14.11
C VAL A 26 -11.91 -4.49 14.98
N SER A 27 -10.92 -5.15 14.40
CA SER A 27 -9.69 -5.48 15.12
C SER A 27 -8.96 -4.21 15.54
N PRO A 28 -8.40 -4.15 16.77
CA PRO A 28 -7.63 -3.00 17.21
C PRO A 28 -6.43 -2.77 16.29
N LEU A 29 -5.95 -1.53 16.29
CA LEU A 29 -4.76 -1.12 15.56
C LEU A 29 -3.56 -1.52 16.40
N ASP A 30 -2.73 -2.38 15.85
CA ASP A 30 -1.56 -2.93 16.51
C ASP A 30 -0.30 -2.46 15.78
N PRO A 31 0.63 -1.75 16.46
CA PRO A 31 1.91 -1.34 15.90
C PRO A 31 2.77 -2.51 15.42
N ASP A 32 2.72 -3.67 16.10
CA ASP A 32 3.52 -4.82 15.72
C ASP A 32 3.00 -5.44 14.41
N SER A 33 1.68 -5.56 14.28
CA SER A 33 1.02 -5.93 13.02
C SER A 33 1.37 -4.97 11.87
N LEU A 34 1.36 -3.65 12.11
CA LEU A 34 1.74 -2.66 11.09
C LEU A 34 3.17 -2.87 10.59
N ARG A 35 4.10 -3.11 11.52
CA ARG A 35 5.50 -3.37 11.21
C ARG A 35 5.65 -4.63 10.36
N GLU A 36 5.04 -5.73 10.78
CA GLU A 36 5.08 -7.00 10.04
C GLU A 36 4.50 -6.85 8.62
N ILE A 37 3.34 -6.20 8.48
CA ILE A 37 2.71 -5.96 7.18
C ILE A 37 3.65 -5.18 6.25
N ASN A 38 4.23 -4.07 6.73
CA ASN A 38 5.10 -3.25 5.88
C ASN A 38 6.47 -3.90 5.62
N GLU A 39 7.03 -4.70 6.53
CA GLU A 39 8.21 -5.52 6.26
C GLU A 39 7.94 -6.52 5.12
N MET A 40 6.77 -7.18 5.14
CA MET A 40 6.36 -8.07 4.06
C MET A 40 6.19 -7.32 2.73
N ARG A 41 5.56 -6.13 2.75
CA ARG A 41 5.40 -5.28 1.56
C ARG A 41 6.73 -4.79 0.99
N ALA A 42 7.64 -4.35 1.85
CA ALA A 42 8.97 -3.88 1.48
C ALA A 42 9.82 -4.95 0.77
N VAL A 43 9.49 -6.24 0.94
CA VAL A 43 10.10 -7.34 0.19
C VAL A 43 9.27 -7.74 -1.03
N ALA A 44 7.95 -7.86 -0.86
CA ALA A 44 7.06 -8.39 -1.88
C ALA A 44 6.88 -7.43 -3.07
N GLU A 45 6.70 -6.14 -2.81
CA GLU A 45 6.45 -5.15 -3.86
C GLU A 45 7.68 -4.91 -4.75
N PRO A 46 8.92 -4.75 -4.22
CA PRO A 46 10.11 -4.69 -5.07
C PRO A 46 10.35 -5.96 -5.87
N LEU A 47 10.02 -7.14 -5.33
CA LEU A 47 10.08 -8.39 -6.11
C LEU A 47 9.12 -8.36 -7.30
N ALA A 48 7.89 -7.87 -7.11
CA ALA A 48 6.95 -7.69 -8.20
C ALA A 48 7.45 -6.63 -9.19
N LEU A 49 7.96 -5.50 -8.73
CA LEU A 49 8.46 -4.41 -9.56
C LEU A 49 9.65 -4.87 -10.42
N LYS A 50 10.59 -5.62 -9.85
CA LYS A 50 11.71 -6.24 -10.57
C LYS A 50 11.25 -7.07 -11.77
N HIS A 51 10.14 -7.79 -11.62
CA HIS A 51 9.55 -8.58 -12.70
C HIS A 51 8.68 -7.75 -13.64
N ALA A 52 8.11 -6.64 -13.18
CA ALA A 52 7.28 -5.77 -13.98
C ALA A 52 8.10 -4.89 -14.94
N ILE A 53 9.24 -4.35 -14.52
CA ILE A 53 10.02 -3.37 -15.30
C ILE A 53 10.45 -3.85 -16.71
N PRO A 54 10.89 -5.11 -16.93
CA PRO A 54 11.17 -5.59 -18.27
C PRO A 54 9.92 -5.59 -19.17
N GLU A 55 8.76 -5.85 -18.59
CA GLU A 55 7.48 -6.08 -19.30
C GLU A 55 6.59 -4.82 -19.35
N ILE A 56 6.93 -3.77 -18.60
CA ILE A 56 6.11 -2.56 -18.52
C ILE A 56 6.14 -1.82 -19.85
N SER A 57 4.95 -1.47 -20.35
CA SER A 57 4.74 -0.68 -21.55
C SER A 57 4.56 0.80 -21.24
N GLU A 58 4.82 1.67 -22.22
CA GLU A 58 4.54 3.10 -22.11
C GLU A 58 3.07 3.39 -21.76
N ARG A 59 2.14 2.54 -22.24
CA ARG A 59 0.73 2.63 -21.86
C ARG A 59 0.52 2.40 -20.36
N GLN A 60 1.21 1.41 -19.77
CA GLN A 60 1.09 1.12 -18.34
C GLN A 60 1.76 2.20 -17.49
N ILE A 61 2.89 2.75 -17.95
CA ILE A 61 3.50 3.93 -17.33
C ILE A 61 2.51 5.10 -17.35
N GLY A 62 1.88 5.39 -18.50
CA GLY A 62 0.89 6.46 -18.62
C GLY A 62 -0.35 6.28 -17.73
N VAL A 63 -0.74 5.03 -17.43
CA VAL A 63 -1.80 4.76 -16.43
C VAL A 63 -1.34 5.13 -15.02
N ALA A 64 -0.12 4.74 -14.63
CA ALA A 64 0.44 5.10 -13.34
C ALA A 64 0.65 6.63 -13.20
N GLU A 65 1.07 7.30 -14.28
CA GLU A 65 1.16 8.77 -14.33
C GLU A 65 -0.19 9.44 -14.12
N ALA A 66 -1.24 8.99 -14.83
CA ALA A 66 -2.57 9.58 -14.67
C ALA A 66 -3.14 9.39 -13.26
N ILE A 67 -2.86 8.25 -12.61
CA ILE A 67 -3.25 8.03 -11.21
C ILE A 67 -2.47 8.97 -10.29
N GLN A 68 -1.18 9.20 -10.55
CA GLN A 68 -0.35 10.11 -9.78
C GLN A 68 -0.78 11.58 -9.97
N ASP A 69 -1.17 11.98 -11.19
CA ASP A 69 -1.75 13.29 -11.47
C ASP A 69 -3.07 13.49 -10.69
N GLU A 70 -3.94 12.47 -10.64
CA GLU A 70 -5.16 12.51 -9.81
C GLU A 70 -4.80 12.63 -8.33
N ALA A 71 -3.81 11.89 -7.86
CA ALA A 71 -3.38 11.87 -6.46
C ALA A 71 -2.91 13.24 -5.97
N GLU A 72 -2.14 13.96 -6.77
CA GLU A 72 -1.61 15.29 -6.44
C GLU A 72 -2.68 16.39 -6.37
N LEU A 73 -3.80 16.19 -7.09
CA LEU A 73 -4.93 17.12 -7.10
C LEU A 73 -6.02 16.72 -6.09
N ALA A 74 -5.99 15.48 -5.61
CA ALA A 74 -6.98 14.96 -4.71
C ALA A 74 -6.72 15.39 -3.26
N GLY A 75 -7.78 15.42 -2.46
CA GLY A 75 -7.64 15.63 -1.02
C GLY A 75 -7.06 14.41 -0.31
N ILE A 76 -6.57 14.63 0.91
CA ILE A 76 -5.96 13.60 1.77
C ILE A 76 -6.85 12.37 1.98
N GLU A 77 -8.18 12.52 1.92
CA GLU A 77 -9.14 11.41 2.04
C GLU A 77 -9.01 10.38 0.90
N ALA A 78 -8.62 10.82 -0.30
CA ALA A 78 -8.44 9.95 -1.45
C ALA A 78 -7.05 9.32 -1.54
N PHE A 79 -6.10 9.81 -0.75
CA PHE A 79 -4.70 9.42 -0.81
C PHE A 79 -4.49 7.90 -0.65
N PRO A 80 -5.07 7.19 0.34
CA PRO A 80 -4.81 5.76 0.52
C PRO A 80 -5.20 4.93 -0.71
N ARG A 81 -6.38 5.22 -1.28
CA ARG A 81 -6.89 4.57 -2.49
C ARG A 81 -6.00 4.84 -3.70
N LEU A 82 -5.60 6.09 -3.91
CA LEU A 82 -4.81 6.48 -5.08
C LEU A 82 -3.36 5.99 -4.98
N ASN A 83 -2.80 5.97 -3.76
CA ASN A 83 -1.53 5.34 -3.46
C ASN A 83 -1.55 3.85 -3.83
N ALA A 84 -2.52 3.09 -3.31
CA ALA A 84 -2.65 1.66 -3.64
C ALA A 84 -2.83 1.42 -5.14
N ALA A 85 -3.60 2.26 -5.83
CA ALA A 85 -3.81 2.16 -7.27
C ALA A 85 -2.52 2.44 -8.08
N PHE A 86 -1.72 3.43 -7.66
CA PHE A 86 -0.43 3.75 -8.27
C PHE A 86 0.54 2.55 -8.20
N HIS A 87 0.71 1.98 -7.00
CA HIS A 87 1.53 0.79 -6.81
C HIS A 87 1.00 -0.38 -7.65
N ALA A 88 -0.29 -0.68 -7.61
CA ALA A 88 -0.89 -1.76 -8.39
C ALA A 88 -0.63 -1.61 -9.91
N ALA A 89 -0.71 -0.38 -10.43
CA ALA A 89 -0.46 -0.11 -11.86
C ALA A 89 0.99 -0.44 -12.28
N LEU A 90 1.97 -0.06 -11.46
CA LEU A 90 3.38 -0.37 -11.73
C LEU A 90 3.71 -1.86 -11.60
N LEU A 91 3.04 -2.56 -10.67
CA LEU A 91 3.31 -3.98 -10.38
C LEU A 91 2.57 -4.94 -11.31
N ALA A 92 1.44 -4.53 -11.90
CA ALA A 92 0.59 -5.37 -12.75
C ALA A 92 1.32 -6.15 -13.88
N PRO A 93 2.34 -5.60 -14.58
CA PRO A 93 3.06 -6.32 -15.63
C PRO A 93 3.92 -7.50 -15.14
N CYS A 94 4.07 -7.73 -13.83
CA CYS A 94 5.04 -8.71 -13.31
C CYS A 94 4.76 -10.18 -13.67
N GLY A 95 3.55 -10.52 -14.13
CA GLY A 95 3.18 -11.89 -14.49
C GLY A 95 3.15 -12.86 -13.29
N ARG A 96 3.05 -12.35 -12.06
CA ARG A 96 3.03 -13.15 -10.81
C ARG A 96 1.69 -13.00 -10.08
N PRO A 97 0.61 -13.64 -10.55
CA PRO A 97 -0.75 -13.42 -10.01
C PRO A 97 -0.89 -13.74 -8.51
N ARG A 98 -0.19 -14.76 -8.01
CA ARG A 98 -0.20 -15.08 -6.57
C ARG A 98 0.50 -14.02 -5.72
N LEU A 99 1.59 -13.46 -6.24
CA LEU A 99 2.32 -12.39 -5.56
C LEU A 99 1.48 -11.11 -5.53
N LEU A 100 0.86 -10.75 -6.65
CA LEU A 100 -0.06 -9.60 -6.73
C LEU A 100 -1.25 -9.75 -5.78
N ALA A 101 -1.86 -10.93 -5.71
CA ALA A 101 -2.95 -11.18 -4.76
C ALA A 101 -2.51 -11.03 -3.30
N HIS A 102 -1.28 -11.46 -2.98
CA HIS A 102 -0.72 -11.30 -1.64
C HIS A 102 -0.42 -9.83 -1.32
N ILE A 103 0.16 -9.09 -2.26
CA ILE A 103 0.42 -7.64 -2.13
C ILE A 103 -0.90 -6.87 -1.93
N ALA A 104 -1.94 -7.19 -2.71
CA ALA A 104 -3.24 -6.56 -2.58
C ALA A 104 -3.82 -6.76 -1.17
N MET A 105 -3.77 -7.99 -0.64
CA MET A 105 -4.19 -8.28 0.72
C MET A 105 -3.38 -7.47 1.75
N LEU A 106 -2.05 -7.42 1.63
CA LEU A 106 -1.21 -6.62 2.54
C LEU A 106 -1.53 -5.12 2.47
N ASN A 107 -1.81 -4.60 1.27
CA ASN A 107 -2.22 -3.22 1.08
C ASN A 107 -3.55 -2.94 1.79
N ASP A 108 -4.55 -3.82 1.63
CA ASP A 108 -5.85 -3.70 2.30
C ASP A 108 -5.70 -3.69 3.84
N LEU A 109 -4.80 -4.53 4.38
CA LEU A 109 -4.48 -4.53 5.81
C LEU A 109 -3.77 -3.24 6.25
N SER A 110 -2.91 -2.68 5.41
CA SER A 110 -2.18 -1.44 5.70
C SER A 110 -3.05 -0.18 5.57
N GLU A 111 -4.10 -0.21 4.73
CA GLU A 111 -4.95 0.96 4.40
C GLU A 111 -5.56 1.60 5.65
N ARG A 112 -6.02 0.79 6.59
CA ARG A 112 -6.62 1.28 7.84
C ARG A 112 -5.66 2.11 8.72
N TYR A 113 -4.35 1.90 8.57
CA TYR A 113 -3.33 2.66 9.29
C TYR A 113 -3.06 4.01 8.64
N PHE A 114 -3.22 4.10 7.31
CA PHE A 114 -3.17 5.39 6.62
C PHE A 114 -4.27 6.33 7.11
N HIS A 115 -5.48 5.86 7.41
CA HIS A 115 -6.54 6.77 7.91
C HIS A 115 -6.21 7.44 9.26
N ILE A 116 -5.28 6.88 10.03
CA ILE A 116 -4.82 7.44 11.31
C ILE A 116 -3.60 8.34 11.08
N ALA A 117 -2.68 7.89 10.22
CA ALA A 117 -1.47 8.63 9.87
C ALA A 117 -1.74 9.81 8.92
N ALA A 118 -2.81 9.75 8.12
CA ALA A 118 -3.25 10.77 7.15
C ALA A 118 -3.71 12.08 7.81
N VAL A 119 -3.61 12.20 9.13
CA VAL A 119 -3.71 13.47 9.83
C VAL A 119 -2.49 14.37 9.52
N GLU A 120 -1.39 13.81 9.00
CA GLU A 120 -0.18 14.55 8.60
C GLU A 120 -0.17 14.82 7.08
N MET A 121 -0.49 16.07 6.67
CA MET A 121 -0.45 16.50 5.25
C MET A 121 0.95 16.37 4.62
N ASP A 122 2.02 16.46 5.42
CA ASP A 122 3.40 16.44 4.96
C ASP A 122 3.80 15.10 4.32
N TYR A 123 3.20 13.99 4.74
CA TYR A 123 3.54 12.68 4.18
C TYR A 123 2.99 12.48 2.77
N ALA A 124 1.76 12.92 2.48
CA ALA A 124 1.16 12.75 1.16
C ALA A 124 1.99 13.49 0.09
N GLU A 125 2.38 14.74 0.37
CA GLU A 125 3.24 15.52 -0.53
C GLU A 125 4.60 14.86 -0.75
N ARG A 126 5.22 14.32 0.31
CA ARG A 126 6.46 13.54 0.19
C ARG A 126 6.27 12.30 -0.69
N SER A 127 5.22 11.52 -0.45
CA SER A 127 4.88 10.32 -1.23
C SER A 127 4.71 10.65 -2.71
N HIS A 128 4.09 11.79 -3.03
CA HIS A 128 3.92 12.22 -4.42
C HIS A 128 5.26 12.49 -5.12
N HIS A 129 6.19 13.19 -4.45
CA HIS A 129 7.54 13.38 -4.99
C HIS A 129 8.26 12.04 -5.21
N GLU A 130 8.21 11.14 -4.23
CA GLU A 130 8.82 9.81 -4.33
C GLU A 130 8.20 8.97 -5.48
N HIS A 131 6.89 9.08 -5.72
CA HIS A 131 6.21 8.43 -6.85
C HIS A 131 6.65 8.95 -8.20
N ARG A 132 6.85 10.28 -8.34
CA ARG A 132 7.36 10.89 -9.58
C ARG A 132 8.78 10.41 -9.88
N ASP A 133 9.65 10.37 -8.87
CA ASP A 133 11.00 9.85 -9.04
C ASP A 133 10.99 8.35 -9.41
N LEU A 134 10.07 7.57 -8.83
CA LEU A 134 9.91 6.16 -9.16
C LEU A 134 9.44 5.97 -10.60
N LEU A 135 8.48 6.77 -11.08
CA LEU A 135 8.03 6.77 -12.48
C LEU A 135 9.19 7.04 -13.45
N GLU A 136 9.99 8.07 -13.19
CA GLU A 136 11.16 8.40 -14.02
C GLU A 136 12.19 7.27 -14.05
N THR A 137 12.39 6.60 -12.91
CA THR A 137 13.28 5.44 -12.83
C THR A 137 12.73 4.24 -13.60
N CYS A 138 11.43 4.00 -13.52
CA CYS A 138 10.73 2.97 -14.30
C CYS A 138 10.83 3.23 -15.82
N LYS A 139 10.69 4.48 -16.28
CA LYS A 139 10.88 4.87 -17.69
C LYS A 139 12.30 4.58 -18.19
N LYS A 140 13.30 4.79 -17.33
CA LYS A 140 14.71 4.45 -17.61
C LYS A 140 14.99 2.95 -17.58
N ARG A 141 14.01 2.14 -17.15
CA ARG A 141 14.10 0.68 -16.98
C ARG A 141 15.22 0.24 -16.03
N ASP A 142 15.58 1.09 -15.08
CA ASP A 142 16.56 0.76 -14.04
C ASP A 142 15.89 -0.02 -12.91
N ALA A 143 15.75 -1.33 -13.11
CA ALA A 143 15.07 -2.19 -12.15
C ALA A 143 15.72 -2.20 -10.76
N PRO A 144 17.06 -2.32 -10.61
CA PRO A 144 17.70 -2.23 -9.31
C PRO A 144 17.40 -0.93 -8.56
N ALA A 145 17.52 0.23 -9.23
CA ALA A 145 17.26 1.52 -8.60
C ALA A 145 15.79 1.66 -8.20
N ALA A 146 14.86 1.29 -9.09
CA ALA A 146 13.42 1.38 -8.82
C ALA A 146 13.00 0.49 -7.64
N CYS A 147 13.54 -0.73 -7.55
CA CYS A 147 13.29 -1.63 -6.42
C CYS A 147 13.77 -1.04 -5.10
N GLN A 148 14.98 -0.46 -5.08
CA GLN A 148 15.53 0.15 -3.90
C GLN A 148 14.76 1.40 -3.46
N MET A 149 14.26 2.19 -4.42
CA MET A 149 13.41 3.34 -4.15
C MET A 149 12.08 2.92 -3.54
N LEU A 150 11.43 1.90 -4.12
CA LEU A 150 10.17 1.39 -3.62
C LEU A 150 10.29 0.79 -2.21
N GLU A 151 11.34 0.02 -1.94
CA GLU A 151 11.63 -0.53 -0.60
C GLU A 151 11.77 0.60 0.43
N ARG A 152 12.57 1.63 0.12
CA ARG A 152 12.74 2.79 1.00
C ARG A 152 11.44 3.56 1.22
N HIS A 153 10.66 3.77 0.17
CA HIS A 153 9.37 4.44 0.24
C HIS A 153 8.42 3.73 1.22
N ILE A 154 8.29 2.41 1.13
CA ILE A 154 7.45 1.60 2.02
C ILE A 154 7.95 1.65 3.47
N ASN A 155 9.27 1.54 3.68
CA ASN A 155 9.84 1.59 5.02
C ASN A 155 9.66 2.96 5.68
N CYS A 156 9.89 4.05 4.95
CA CYS A 156 9.63 5.40 5.46
C CYS A 156 8.15 5.64 5.77
N ALA A 157 7.24 5.13 4.93
CA ALA A 157 5.81 5.16 5.21
C ALA A 157 5.48 4.45 6.53
N SER A 158 6.07 3.27 6.74
CA SER A 158 5.86 2.47 7.95
C SER A 158 6.32 3.19 9.21
N GLU A 159 7.50 3.82 9.19
CA GLU A 159 8.02 4.58 10.33
C GLU A 159 7.08 5.73 10.71
N LEU A 160 6.61 6.50 9.73
CA LEU A 160 5.71 7.63 9.95
C LEU A 160 4.34 7.19 10.49
N MET A 161 3.80 6.07 10.00
CA MET A 161 2.55 5.51 10.53
C MET A 161 2.71 5.02 11.97
N LEU A 162 3.86 4.42 12.30
CA LEU A 162 4.14 3.96 13.67
C LEU A 162 4.23 5.14 14.62
N ASP A 163 4.91 6.21 14.23
CA ASP A 163 5.01 7.45 15.01
C ASP A 163 3.63 8.08 15.24
N ALA A 164 2.80 8.16 14.20
CA ALA A 164 1.44 8.69 14.29
C ALA A 164 0.55 7.83 15.21
N LEU A 165 0.64 6.50 15.11
CA LEU A 165 -0.12 5.57 15.95
C LEU A 165 0.26 5.73 17.43
N GLN A 166 1.56 5.87 17.73
CA GLN A 166 2.04 6.11 19.10
C GLN A 166 1.64 7.48 19.65
N ALA A 167 1.51 8.49 18.79
CA ALA A 167 1.05 9.82 19.19
C ALA A 167 -0.45 9.82 19.51
N ALA A 168 -1.26 9.06 18.77
CA ALA A 168 -2.71 8.96 18.97
C ALA A 168 -3.11 8.19 20.26
N ASP A 169 -2.22 7.33 20.77
CA ASP A 169 -2.43 6.57 22.02
C ASP A 169 -2.10 7.38 23.31
N ARG A 170 -1.62 8.63 23.18
CA ARG A 170 -1.30 9.53 24.31
C ARG A 170 -2.46 10.46 24.65
#